data_AF-A0A0J1A264-F1
#
_entry.id   AF-A0A0J1A264-F1
#
_cell.length_a   1.000
_cell.length_b   1.000
_cell.length_c   1.000
_cell.angle_alpha   90.00
_cell.angle_beta   90.00
_cell.angle_gamma   90.00
#
_symmetry.space_group_name_H-M   'P 1'
#
loop_
_entity.id
_entity.type
_entity.pdbx_description
1 polymer ?
#
loop_
_entity_poly.entity_id
_entity_poly.type
_entity_poly.pdbx_seq_one_letter_code
_entity_poly.pdbx_strand_id
1 'polypeptide(L)'
;MKSLTVLELSKLYNINRQTIYNNIRKGILSKNSDNKIDLAEAIRVFGEPVQKQSVKETVKVDSPNSAEVLLLRQQIDLLKNQLDDAKNRESFYQNQIETMQRLLEAPKTYTTQSDDPKSTQAESTVEEKEDVIAMPPKESEVIGNKRIPVPEHIEPELEKRGFWSRFFKPYG
;
A
#
# COMPACT_ATOMS: atom_id res chain seq x y z
N MET A 1 0.86 -50.35 18.30
CA MET A 1 1.13 -49.93 16.91
C MET A 1 -0.14 -49.33 16.32
N LYS A 2 -0.04 -48.36 15.40
CA LYS A 2 -1.23 -47.77 14.77
C LYS A 2 -1.80 -48.75 13.75
N SER A 3 -3.04 -49.20 13.96
CA SER A 3 -3.79 -50.06 13.05
C SER A 3 -4.78 -49.23 12.24
N LEU A 4 -4.85 -49.47 10.93
CA LEU A 4 -5.69 -48.74 9.98
C LEU A 4 -6.73 -49.68 9.38
N THR A 5 -7.95 -49.17 9.17
CA THR A 5 -8.96 -49.85 8.35
C THR A 5 -8.58 -49.77 6.87
N VAL A 6 -9.14 -50.65 6.03
CA VAL A 6 -8.92 -50.63 4.57
C VAL A 6 -9.31 -49.27 3.96
N LEU A 7 -10.33 -48.61 4.52
CA LEU A 7 -10.78 -47.29 4.09
C LEU A 7 -9.73 -46.20 4.40
N GLU A 8 -9.20 -46.21 5.61
CA GLU A 8 -8.17 -45.26 6.03
C GLU A 8 -6.88 -45.47 5.25
N LEU A 9 -6.48 -46.73 5.07
CA LEU A 9 -5.30 -47.10 4.31
C LEU A 9 -5.41 -46.65 2.84
N SER A 10 -6.59 -46.85 2.23
CA SER A 10 -6.89 -46.40 0.88
C SER A 10 -6.74 -44.89 0.72
N LYS A 11 -7.21 -44.10 1.70
CA LYS A 11 -7.05 -42.65 1.69
C LYS A 11 -5.60 -42.22 1.90
N LEU A 12 -4.92 -42.88 2.84
CA LEU A 12 -3.57 -42.51 3.27
C LEU A 12 -2.53 -42.77 2.17
N TYR A 13 -2.66 -43.87 1.43
CA TYR A 13 -1.78 -44.19 0.30
C TYR A 13 -2.34 -43.78 -1.07
N ASN A 14 -3.57 -43.26 -1.12
CA ASN A 14 -4.29 -42.99 -2.36
C ASN A 14 -4.37 -44.22 -3.30
N ILE A 15 -4.65 -45.40 -2.71
CA ILE A 15 -4.76 -46.69 -3.42
C ILE A 15 -6.21 -47.17 -3.38
N ASN A 16 -6.70 -47.77 -4.47
CA ASN A 16 -8.03 -48.37 -4.52
C ASN A 16 -8.18 -49.50 -3.48
N ARG A 17 -9.30 -49.51 -2.74
CA ARG A 17 -9.62 -50.56 -1.75
C ARG A 17 -9.57 -51.97 -2.34
N GLN A 18 -9.95 -52.14 -3.62
CA GLN A 18 -9.87 -53.43 -4.31
C GLN A 18 -8.42 -53.94 -4.40
N THR A 19 -7.47 -53.05 -4.67
CA THR A 19 -6.03 -53.39 -4.69
C THR A 19 -5.57 -53.84 -3.31
N ILE A 20 -6.05 -53.20 -2.25
CA ILE A 20 -5.74 -53.60 -0.87
C ILE A 20 -6.30 -55.01 -0.58
N TYR A 21 -7.57 -55.27 -0.94
CA TYR A 21 -8.15 -56.61 -0.80
C TYR A 21 -7.42 -57.68 -1.62
N ASN A 22 -6.95 -57.33 -2.82
CA ASN A 22 -6.14 -58.23 -3.64
C ASN A 22 -4.82 -58.58 -2.95
N ASN A 23 -4.12 -57.60 -2.39
CA ASN A 23 -2.86 -57.83 -1.70
C ASN A 23 -3.04 -58.68 -0.44
N ILE A 24 -4.17 -58.53 0.26
CA ILE A 24 -4.56 -59.43 1.35
C ILE A 24 -4.77 -60.85 0.85
N ARG A 25 -5.58 -61.04 -0.21
CA ARG A 25 -5.86 -62.38 -0.76
C ARG A 25 -4.61 -63.08 -1.28
N LYS A 26 -3.65 -62.32 -1.79
CA LYS A 26 -2.34 -62.81 -2.25
C LYS A 26 -1.36 -63.09 -1.10
N GLY A 27 -1.71 -62.78 0.15
CA GLY A 27 -0.82 -62.92 1.31
C GLY A 27 0.32 -61.89 1.35
N ILE A 28 0.26 -60.85 0.52
CA ILE A 28 1.28 -59.79 0.48
C ILE A 28 1.11 -58.85 1.67
N LEU A 29 -0.14 -58.61 2.09
CA LEU A 29 -0.49 -57.70 3.19
C LEU A 29 -1.25 -58.47 4.27
N SER A 30 -0.75 -58.44 5.52
CA SER A 30 -1.41 -59.12 6.64
C SER A 30 -2.50 -58.26 7.30
N LYS A 31 -3.49 -58.94 7.89
CA LYS A 31 -4.55 -58.34 8.72
C LYS A 31 -4.59 -59.00 10.08
N ASN A 32 -4.86 -58.18 11.10
CA ASN A 32 -5.03 -58.65 12.48
C ASN A 32 -6.42 -59.27 12.67
N SER A 33 -6.65 -59.91 13.83
CA SER A 33 -7.96 -60.47 14.24
C SER A 33 -9.12 -59.47 14.10
N ASP A 34 -8.82 -58.19 14.29
CA ASP A 34 -9.80 -57.11 14.28
C ASP A 34 -10.10 -56.58 12.87
N ASN A 35 -9.65 -57.28 11.81
CA ASN A 35 -9.76 -56.88 10.41
C ASN A 35 -9.08 -55.55 10.05
N LYS A 36 -8.17 -55.08 10.91
CA LYS A 36 -7.32 -53.90 10.67
C LYS A 36 -5.93 -54.31 10.19
N ILE A 37 -5.26 -53.37 9.54
CA ILE A 37 -3.92 -53.53 8.96
C ILE A 37 -2.97 -52.65 9.76
N ASP A 38 -1.87 -53.22 10.23
CA ASP A 38 -0.87 -52.42 10.94
C ASP A 38 -0.14 -51.48 9.98
N LEU A 39 0.17 -50.27 10.46
CA LEU A 39 0.92 -49.28 9.67
C LEU A 39 2.29 -49.82 9.24
N ALA A 40 2.93 -50.66 10.06
CA ALA A 40 4.21 -51.29 9.71
C ALA A 40 4.08 -52.22 8.49
N GLU A 41 3.01 -53.03 8.43
CA GLU A 41 2.71 -53.88 7.27
C GLU A 41 2.43 -53.04 6.02
N ALA A 42 1.69 -51.94 6.19
CA ALA A 42 1.44 -51.02 5.10
C ALA A 42 2.74 -50.37 4.57
N ILE A 43 3.65 -49.96 5.47
CA ILE A 43 4.96 -49.39 5.07
C ILE A 43 5.83 -50.44 4.39
N ARG A 44 5.84 -51.68 4.88
CA ARG A 44 6.57 -52.80 4.26
C ARG A 44 6.10 -53.06 2.82
N VAL A 45 4.79 -52.98 2.57
CA VAL A 45 4.19 -53.32 1.27
C VAL A 45 4.14 -52.13 0.30
N PHE A 46 3.80 -50.94 0.79
CA PHE A 46 3.54 -49.76 -0.03
C PHE A 46 4.60 -48.66 0.11
N GLY A 47 5.55 -48.81 1.04
CA GLY A 47 6.53 -47.77 1.38
C GLY A 47 5.97 -46.71 2.33
N GLU A 48 6.71 -45.63 2.55
CA GLU A 48 6.19 -44.50 3.34
C GLU A 48 5.07 -43.79 2.58
N PRO A 49 3.97 -43.40 3.26
CA PRO A 49 2.88 -42.71 2.60
C PRO A 49 3.35 -41.32 2.18
N VAL A 50 3.26 -41.04 0.88
CA VAL A 50 3.49 -39.69 0.36
C VAL A 50 2.36 -38.82 0.90
N GLN A 51 2.65 -38.04 1.94
CA GLN A 51 1.77 -36.97 2.36
C GLN A 51 1.72 -35.96 1.21
N LYS A 52 0.80 -36.16 0.27
CA LYS A 52 0.33 -35.03 -0.53
C LYS A 52 -0.27 -34.10 0.50
N GLN A 53 0.45 -33.02 0.82
CA GLN A 53 -0.10 -31.88 1.54
C GLN A 53 -1.51 -31.71 1.00
N SER A 54 -2.51 -31.93 1.85
CA SER A 54 -3.89 -31.74 1.44
C SER A 54 -3.94 -30.31 0.92
N VAL A 55 -4.13 -30.15 -0.38
CA VAL A 55 -4.26 -28.86 -1.06
C VAL A 55 -5.58 -28.24 -0.61
N LYS A 56 -5.61 -27.84 0.66
CA LYS A 56 -6.51 -26.87 1.25
C LYS A 56 -5.74 -25.63 1.72
N GLU A 57 -4.43 -25.61 1.52
CA GLU A 57 -3.70 -24.38 1.26
C GLU A 57 -3.47 -24.34 -0.23
N THR A 58 -4.43 -23.74 -0.94
CA THR A 58 -4.14 -23.24 -2.28
C THR A 58 -3.01 -22.24 -2.08
N VAL A 59 -1.78 -22.65 -2.39
CA VAL A 59 -0.65 -21.76 -2.64
C VAL A 59 -1.07 -20.91 -3.84
N LYS A 60 -1.83 -19.86 -3.53
CA LYS A 60 -2.31 -18.82 -4.44
C LYS A 60 -1.15 -17.88 -4.68
N VAL A 61 -0.07 -18.38 -5.31
CA VAL A 61 1.03 -17.50 -5.72
C VAL A 61 0.55 -16.54 -6.82
N ASP A 62 -0.48 -16.93 -7.58
CA ASP A 62 -1.07 -16.11 -8.66
C ASP A 62 -2.59 -15.92 -8.53
N SER A 63 -3.11 -15.71 -7.32
CA SER A 63 -4.52 -15.25 -7.20
C SER A 63 -4.58 -13.77 -7.53
N PRO A 64 -5.57 -13.28 -8.31
CA PRO A 64 -5.74 -11.85 -8.58
C PRO A 64 -5.85 -11.01 -7.29
N ASN A 65 -6.35 -11.61 -6.20
CA ASN A 65 -6.37 -11.01 -4.87
C ASN A 65 -4.96 -10.64 -4.37
N SER A 66 -3.90 -11.34 -4.79
CA SER A 66 -2.52 -11.04 -4.39
C SER A 66 -2.00 -9.75 -5.01
N ALA A 67 -2.37 -9.46 -6.27
CA ALA A 67 -1.99 -8.22 -6.94
C ALA A 67 -2.72 -7.01 -6.34
N GLU A 68 -4.00 -7.16 -6.03
CA GLU A 68 -4.80 -6.13 -5.33
C GLU A 68 -4.23 -5.86 -3.94
N VAL A 69 -3.91 -6.89 -3.17
CA VAL A 69 -3.30 -6.75 -1.84
C VAL A 69 -1.93 -6.07 -1.91
N LEU A 70 -1.13 -6.35 -2.94
CA LEU A 70 0.15 -5.66 -3.16
C LEU A 70 -0.06 -4.18 -3.46
N LEU A 71 -0.97 -3.85 -4.39
CA LEU A 71 -1.31 -2.47 -4.73
C LEU A 71 -1.84 -1.69 -3.51
N LEU A 72 -2.74 -2.30 -2.74
CA LEU A 72 -3.26 -1.71 -1.50
C LEU A 72 -2.13 -1.45 -0.48
N ARG A 73 -1.19 -2.38 -0.35
CA ARG A 73 -0.03 -2.21 0.52
C ARG A 73 0.85 -1.03 0.07
N GLN A 74 1.10 -0.91 -1.23
CA GLN A 74 1.84 0.23 -1.79
C GLN A 74 1.13 1.57 -1.51
N GLN A 75 -0.19 1.61 -1.64
CA GLN A 75 -0.98 2.79 -1.32
C GLN A 75 -0.90 3.16 0.17
N ILE A 76 -0.97 2.16 1.06
CA ILE A 76 -0.82 2.37 2.51
C ILE A 76 0.57 2.95 2.83
N ASP A 77 1.63 2.45 2.21
CA ASP A 77 2.98 2.94 2.45
C ASP A 77 3.18 4.38 1.95
N LEU A 78 2.60 4.73 0.79
CA LEU A 78 2.58 6.12 0.31
C LEU A 78 1.84 7.05 1.28
N LEU A 79 0.66 6.65 1.75
CA LEU A 79 -0.14 7.44 2.69
C LEU A 79 0.57 7.63 4.04
N LYS A 80 1.27 6.60 4.52
CA LYS A 80 2.10 6.69 5.73
C LYS A 80 3.23 7.70 5.56
N ASN A 81 3.95 7.67 4.43
CA ASN A 81 5.01 8.64 4.15
C ASN A 81 4.45 10.07 4.06
N GLN A 82 3.30 10.27 3.40
CA GLN A 82 2.65 11.58 3.35
C GLN A 82 2.25 12.10 4.74
N LEU A 83 1.77 11.21 5.61
CA LEU A 83 1.42 11.56 6.98
C LEU A 83 2.66 11.94 7.80
N ASP A 84 3.77 11.21 7.62
CA ASP A 84 5.03 11.52 8.29
C ASP A 84 5.59 12.88 7.82
N ASP A 85 5.61 13.12 6.51
CA ASP A 85 6.01 14.42 5.93
C ASP A 85 5.12 15.58 6.41
N ALA A 86 3.82 15.33 6.58
CA ALA A 86 2.90 16.32 7.14
C ALA A 86 3.23 16.63 8.61
N LYS A 87 3.47 15.60 9.43
CA LYS A 87 3.87 15.76 10.85
C LYS A 87 5.22 16.45 11.00
N ASN A 88 6.20 16.09 10.17
CA ASN A 88 7.51 16.72 10.18
C ASN A 88 7.40 18.22 9.86
N ARG A 89 6.61 18.59 8.84
CA ARG A 89 6.33 20.00 8.53
C ARG A 89 5.59 20.72 9.65
N GLU A 90 4.60 20.08 10.26
CA GLU A 90 3.87 20.67 11.40
C GLU A 90 4.80 20.93 12.58
N SER A 91 5.60 19.93 12.98
CA SER A 91 6.57 20.08 14.07
C SER A 91 7.60 21.17 13.79
N PHE A 92 8.07 21.28 12.54
CA PHE A 92 8.99 22.32 12.12
C PHE A 92 8.38 23.72 12.30
N TYR A 93 7.14 23.92 11.85
CA TYR A 93 6.46 25.21 12.02
C TYR A 93 6.08 25.48 13.48
N GLN A 94 5.67 24.47 14.26
CA GLN A 94 5.42 24.61 15.69
C GLN A 94 6.68 25.08 16.43
N ASN A 95 7.84 24.48 16.13
CA ASN A 95 9.12 24.91 16.71
C ASN A 95 9.45 26.35 16.30
N GLN A 96 9.23 26.74 15.04
CA GLN A 96 9.43 28.13 14.62
C GLN A 96 8.52 29.10 15.39
N ILE A 97 7.24 28.75 15.56
CA ILE A 97 6.29 29.57 16.31
C ILE A 97 6.72 29.69 17.77
N GLU A 98 7.12 28.60 18.41
CA GLU A 98 7.62 28.60 19.80
C GLU A 98 8.86 29.49 19.95
N THR A 99 9.83 29.38 19.02
CA THR A 99 11.02 30.24 19.06
C THR A 99 10.67 31.72 18.89
N MET A 100 9.76 32.06 17.98
CA MET A 100 9.31 33.44 17.79
C MET A 100 8.56 33.96 19.02
N GLN A 101 7.70 33.13 19.63
CA GLN A 101 7.04 33.48 20.89
C GLN A 101 8.05 33.74 22.00
N ARG A 102 9.05 32.88 22.18
CA ARG A 102 10.09 33.05 23.20
C ARG A 102 10.95 34.29 23.00
N LEU A 103 11.25 34.67 21.75
CA LEU A 103 11.98 35.91 21.43
C LEU A 103 11.14 37.16 21.72
N LEU A 104 9.82 37.07 21.53
CA LEU A 104 8.87 38.14 21.84
C LEU A 104 8.49 38.20 23.32
N GLU A 105 8.59 37.09 24.04
CA GLU A 105 8.50 37.02 25.51
C GLU A 105 9.76 37.62 26.15
N ALA A 106 9.91 38.94 26.03
CA ALA A 106 10.88 39.68 26.83
C ALA A 106 10.63 39.44 28.34
N PRO A 107 11.69 39.40 29.18
CA PRO A 107 11.50 39.30 30.62
C PRO A 107 10.64 40.47 31.08
N LYS A 108 9.51 40.20 31.73
CA LYS A 108 8.73 41.22 32.45
C LYS A 108 9.59 41.75 33.60
N THR A 109 10.46 42.71 33.31
CA THR A 109 11.12 43.51 34.31
C THR A 109 10.10 44.51 34.85
N TYR A 110 9.58 44.16 36.01
CA TYR A 110 9.01 45.06 37.01
C TYR A 110 9.95 46.26 37.20
N THR A 111 9.61 47.42 36.63
CA THR A 111 10.12 48.74 37.06
C THR A 111 9.20 49.86 36.53
N THR A 112 8.31 50.29 37.42
CA THR A 112 7.99 51.68 37.81
C THR A 112 8.17 52.84 36.80
N GLN A 113 7.04 53.53 36.55
CA GLN A 113 6.82 54.96 36.24
C GLN A 113 7.98 55.85 35.76
N SER A 114 7.78 56.58 34.64
CA SER A 114 7.82 58.07 34.56
C SER A 114 7.80 58.55 33.09
N ASP A 115 6.70 59.23 32.75
CA ASP A 115 6.54 60.47 31.95
C ASP A 115 7.15 60.65 30.53
N ASP A 116 6.24 60.89 29.57
CA ASP A 116 6.38 61.62 28.29
C ASP A 116 6.61 63.15 28.53
N PRO A 117 6.86 64.06 27.55
CA PRO A 117 6.71 63.96 26.07
C PRO A 117 7.82 64.66 25.23
N LYS A 118 7.72 64.63 23.88
CA LYS A 118 7.73 65.82 22.96
C LYS A 118 8.32 65.58 21.54
N SER A 119 7.41 65.64 20.56
CA SER A 119 7.42 66.39 19.27
C SER A 119 8.76 66.79 18.61
N THR A 120 8.94 66.48 17.31
CA THR A 120 8.97 67.46 16.18
C THR A 120 9.34 66.77 14.85
N GLN A 121 8.46 66.89 13.85
CA GLN A 121 8.73 66.69 12.42
C GLN A 121 9.56 67.86 11.87
N ALA A 122 10.50 67.59 10.95
CA ALA A 122 10.86 68.53 9.87
C ALA A 122 11.66 67.79 8.77
N GLU A 123 11.05 67.68 7.60
CA GLU A 123 11.73 67.39 6.33
C GLU A 123 12.58 68.59 5.90
N SER A 124 13.72 68.34 5.25
CA SER A 124 14.22 69.24 4.22
C SER A 124 15.01 68.45 3.18
N THR A 125 14.70 68.81 1.94
CA THR A 125 14.90 68.09 0.69
C THR A 125 16.09 68.64 -0.11
N VAL A 126 16.50 67.84 -1.11
CA VAL A 126 17.12 68.19 -2.41
C VAL A 126 18.65 68.20 -2.47
N GLU A 127 19.22 67.19 -3.13
CA GLU A 127 19.97 67.43 -4.36
C GLU A 127 19.89 66.24 -5.33
N GLU A 128 19.34 66.54 -6.50
CA GLU A 128 19.01 65.66 -7.60
C GLU A 128 20.25 65.39 -8.46
N LYS A 129 20.41 64.13 -8.91
CA LYS A 129 20.90 63.84 -10.25
C LYS A 129 19.93 62.87 -10.91
N GLU A 130 19.10 63.46 -11.76
CA GLU A 130 18.27 62.76 -12.72
C GLU A 130 19.15 62.04 -13.74
N ASP A 131 18.95 60.74 -13.93
CA ASP A 131 19.01 60.15 -15.26
C ASP A 131 17.61 59.65 -15.59
N VAL A 132 16.96 60.48 -16.39
CA VAL A 132 15.66 60.28 -17.01
C VAL A 132 15.76 59.13 -18.00
N ILE A 133 15.01 58.04 -17.78
CA ILE A 133 14.06 57.55 -18.79
C ILE A 133 12.73 57.17 -18.11
N ALA A 134 11.82 58.14 -18.15
CA ALA A 134 10.37 58.07 -18.37
C ALA A 134 9.49 57.15 -17.51
N MET A 135 8.60 57.84 -16.79
CA MET A 135 7.55 57.39 -15.85
C MET A 135 6.23 56.88 -16.51
N PRO A 136 5.29 56.32 -15.70
CA PRO A 136 4.08 55.55 -16.07
C PRO A 136 2.81 56.45 -16.22
N PRO A 137 1.58 55.90 -16.32
CA PRO A 137 0.76 55.74 -15.08
C PRO A 137 -0.29 54.60 -15.07
N LYS A 138 -0.71 54.25 -13.84
CA LYS A 138 -2.03 53.73 -13.38
C LYS A 138 -2.92 52.95 -14.36
N GLU A 139 -3.38 51.76 -13.95
CA GLU A 139 -4.79 51.54 -13.58
C GLU A 139 -5.04 50.13 -13.01
N SER A 140 -6.03 50.09 -12.14
CA SER A 140 -6.59 48.94 -11.45
C SER A 140 -7.20 47.93 -12.42
N GLU A 141 -6.69 46.70 -12.46
CA GLU A 141 -7.49 45.57 -12.91
C GLU A 141 -7.27 44.36 -12.01
N VAL A 142 -8.38 43.96 -11.38
CA VAL A 142 -8.60 42.67 -10.74
C VAL A 142 -8.32 41.58 -11.79
N ILE A 143 -7.16 40.92 -11.71
CA ILE A 143 -6.90 39.72 -12.51
C ILE A 143 -6.86 38.54 -11.57
N GLY A 144 -8.00 37.85 -11.52
CA GLY A 144 -8.25 36.72 -10.65
C GLY A 144 -7.22 35.61 -10.77
N ASN A 145 -7.05 34.90 -9.65
CA ASN A 145 -6.38 33.63 -9.46
C ASN A 145 -6.08 32.89 -10.77
N LYS A 146 -4.82 32.92 -11.21
CA LYS A 146 -4.32 32.01 -12.25
C LYS A 146 -4.37 30.59 -11.70
N ARG A 147 -5.53 29.96 -11.85
CA ARG A 147 -5.69 28.51 -11.70
C ARG A 147 -4.69 27.87 -12.66
N ILE A 148 -3.89 26.95 -12.11
CA ILE A 148 -3.01 26.06 -12.87
C ILE A 148 -3.84 25.50 -14.04
N PRO A 149 -3.34 25.46 -15.29
CA PRO A 149 -4.05 24.81 -16.37
C PRO A 149 -4.24 23.34 -15.96
N VAL A 150 -5.49 22.97 -15.68
CA VAL A 150 -5.86 21.58 -15.48
C VAL A 150 -5.50 20.88 -16.78
N PRO A 151 -4.66 19.83 -16.77
CA PRO A 151 -4.40 19.05 -17.97
C PRO A 151 -5.75 18.57 -18.52
N GLU A 152 -6.09 18.95 -19.74
CA GLU A 152 -7.23 18.37 -20.44
C GLU A 152 -7.02 16.85 -20.44
N HIS A 153 -7.87 16.13 -19.72
CA HIS A 153 -7.93 14.69 -19.82
C HIS A 153 -8.49 14.38 -21.20
N ILE A 154 -7.60 14.21 -22.18
CA ILE A 154 -7.98 13.63 -23.46
C ILE A 154 -8.31 12.17 -23.14
N GLU A 155 -9.59 11.89 -22.88
CA GLU A 155 -10.08 10.52 -22.90
C GLU A 155 -9.74 9.96 -24.29
N PRO A 156 -8.95 8.89 -24.40
CA PRO A 156 -8.79 8.24 -25.69
C PRO A 156 -10.16 7.69 -26.08
N GLU A 157 -10.79 8.33 -27.06
CA GLU A 157 -12.06 7.87 -27.61
C GLU A 157 -11.90 6.40 -28.01
N LEU A 158 -12.69 5.51 -27.38
CA LEU A 158 -12.57 4.08 -27.63
C LEU A 158 -12.82 3.83 -29.12
N GLU A 159 -11.81 3.32 -29.82
CA GLU A 159 -11.91 2.97 -31.23
C GLU A 159 -13.12 2.04 -31.43
N LYS A 160 -14.16 2.55 -32.09
CA LYS A 160 -15.35 1.77 -32.40
C LYS A 160 -14.94 0.67 -33.37
N ARG A 161 -14.91 -0.56 -32.87
CA ARG A 161 -14.72 -1.78 -33.68
C ARG A 161 -15.75 -1.81 -34.81
N GLY A 162 -15.34 -1.45 -36.02
CA GLY A 162 -16.16 -1.52 -37.23
C GLY A 162 -16.57 -2.97 -37.53
N PHE A 163 -17.66 -3.16 -38.26
CA PHE A 163 -18.30 -4.47 -38.49
C PHE A 163 -17.33 -5.57 -38.98
N TRP A 164 -16.29 -5.18 -39.72
CA TRP A 164 -15.25 -6.05 -40.26
C TRP A 164 -14.15 -6.42 -39.23
N SER A 165 -13.95 -5.62 -38.19
CA SER A 165 -12.93 -5.85 -37.16
C SER A 165 -13.24 -7.04 -36.25
N ARG A 166 -14.50 -7.48 -36.18
CA ARG A 166 -14.93 -8.68 -35.44
C ARG A 166 -14.58 -10.00 -36.15
N PHE A 167 -14.30 -9.97 -37.45
CA PHE A 167 -14.01 -11.18 -38.24
C PHE A 167 -12.52 -11.49 -38.35
N PHE A 168 -11.64 -10.47 -38.32
CA PHE A 168 -10.21 -10.64 -38.57
C PHE A 168 -9.31 -10.60 -37.32
N LYS A 169 -9.85 -10.23 -36.15
CA LYS A 169 -9.07 -10.21 -34.90
C LYS A 169 -9.74 -11.09 -33.85
N PRO A 170 -9.25 -12.33 -33.61
CA PRO A 170 -9.72 -13.13 -32.50
C PRO A 170 -9.40 -12.38 -31.20
N TYR A 171 -10.30 -12.47 -30.22
CA TYR A 171 -10.10 -11.86 -28.91
C TYR A 171 -8.83 -12.46 -28.29
N GLY A 172 -7.80 -11.63 -28.12
CA GLY A 172 -6.72 -11.88 -27.18
C GLY A 172 -7.16 -11.44 -25.80
#